data_AF-A0A5C3NVA0-F1
#
_entry.id   AF-A0A5C3NVA0-F1
#
_cell.length_a   1.000
_cell.length_b   1.000
_cell.length_c   1.000
_cell.angle_alpha   90.00
_cell.angle_beta   90.00
_cell.angle_gamma   90.00
#
_symmetry.space_group_name_H-M   'P 1'
#
loop_
_entity.id
_entity.type
_entity.pdbx_description
1 polymer ?
#
loop_
_entity_poly.entity_id
_entity_poly.type
_entity_poly.pdbx_seq_one_letter_code
_entity_poly.pdbx_strand_id
1 'polypeptide(L)'
;MYCLFFPVDPQVQKAEPRYYSLVAPFRQEGITIKLTARDVKLVEYASTKRVYKAKLHSKLFGDSPRRVVCKCATGPQIKSLLHEATVYQSKLTDLQGVYVPRYVGIFHGEHPDGYDVAIMVLEDGGQAIKYMLKYTPLYFRQRVVGALLKIHHAGVVHNDFTDRHIIAKKLADLNPERPWYPMIVDFGEARVDHDCPYKDNKVETYIRVPARADFKCAELYVACRDTA
;
A
#
# COMPACT_ATOMS: atom_id res chain seq x y z
N MET A 1 4.48 -21.49 -1.03
CA MET A 1 5.70 -20.76 -1.43
C MET A 1 5.58 -20.54 -2.93
N TYR A 2 5.49 -19.28 -3.37
CA TYR A 2 5.40 -18.92 -4.79
C TYR A 2 6.80 -18.54 -5.25
N CYS A 3 7.35 -19.17 -6.30
CA CYS A 3 8.70 -18.90 -6.83
C CYS A 3 8.66 -18.00 -8.07
N LEU A 4 9.44 -16.92 -8.06
CA LEU A 4 9.69 -16.03 -9.18
C LEU A 4 11.00 -16.38 -9.89
N PHE A 5 11.04 -16.17 -11.20
CA PHE A 5 12.27 -16.16 -12.00
C PHE A 5 12.50 -14.73 -12.51
N PHE A 6 13.57 -14.08 -12.06
CA PHE A 6 14.00 -12.77 -12.56
C PHE A 6 14.97 -12.94 -13.73
N PRO A 7 14.74 -12.30 -14.90
CA PRO A 7 15.82 -11.99 -15.81
C PRO A 7 16.55 -10.71 -15.37
N VAL A 8 17.88 -10.84 -15.30
CA VAL A 8 19.02 -9.88 -15.16
C VAL A 8 18.76 -8.37 -15.02
N ASP A 9 19.59 -7.74 -14.18
CA ASP A 9 19.69 -6.31 -13.86
C ASP A 9 19.53 -5.36 -15.08
N PRO A 10 18.63 -4.36 -15.02
CA PRO A 10 18.39 -3.36 -16.07
C PRO A 10 19.58 -2.43 -16.38
N GLN A 11 20.67 -2.44 -15.61
CA GLN A 11 21.87 -1.69 -15.99
C GLN A 11 22.67 -2.35 -17.12
N VAL A 12 22.39 -3.62 -17.46
CA VAL A 12 23.27 -4.40 -18.34
C VAL A 12 22.80 -4.49 -19.80
N GLN A 13 21.55 -4.17 -20.17
CA GLN A 13 21.11 -4.31 -21.58
C GLN A 13 20.34 -3.11 -22.12
N LYS A 14 20.96 -2.45 -23.11
CA LYS A 14 20.31 -1.53 -24.05
C LYS A 14 19.52 -2.33 -25.07
N ALA A 15 18.26 -1.94 -25.26
CA ALA A 15 17.38 -2.27 -26.39
C ALA A 15 16.71 -3.67 -26.40
N GLU A 16 15.70 -3.89 -25.55
CA GLU A 16 14.50 -4.69 -25.86
C GLU A 16 13.35 -4.32 -24.87
N PRO A 17 12.06 -4.60 -25.16
CA PRO A 17 10.95 -4.09 -24.36
C PRO A 17 11.00 -4.62 -22.91
N ARG A 18 11.04 -3.70 -21.95
CA ARG A 18 11.19 -3.92 -20.50
C ARG A 18 9.95 -4.55 -19.86
N TYR A 19 9.81 -5.88 -19.89
CA TYR A 19 8.77 -6.58 -19.14
C TYR A 19 9.35 -7.60 -18.16
N TYR A 20 8.73 -7.71 -16.99
CA TYR A 20 9.07 -8.71 -15.97
C TYR A 20 7.92 -9.72 -15.87
N SER A 21 8.24 -11.01 -15.84
CA SER A 21 7.25 -12.07 -15.63
C SER A 21 7.17 -12.42 -14.15
N LEU A 22 6.05 -12.14 -13.51
CA LEU A 22 5.72 -12.63 -12.18
C LEU A 22 4.89 -13.92 -12.33
N VAL A 23 5.57 -15.07 -12.25
CA VAL A 23 4.88 -16.37 -12.34
C VAL A 23 4.52 -16.82 -10.93
N ALA A 24 3.23 -17.05 -10.67
CA ALA A 24 2.82 -17.79 -9.49
C ALA A 24 2.00 -19.03 -9.89
N PRO A 25 2.26 -20.19 -9.28
CA PRO A 25 1.30 -21.28 -9.30
C PRO A 25 0.06 -20.84 -8.50
N PHE A 26 -1.10 -20.67 -9.15
CA PHE A 26 -2.35 -20.39 -8.45
C PHE A 26 -2.89 -21.71 -7.89
N ARG A 27 -3.27 -21.73 -6.61
CA ARG A 27 -3.54 -22.97 -5.87
C ARG A 27 -4.96 -23.51 -6.03
N GLN A 28 -5.86 -22.76 -6.66
CA GLN A 28 -7.17 -23.29 -7.03
C GLN A 28 -6.99 -23.99 -8.39
N GLU A 29 -6.94 -25.32 -8.37
CA GLU A 29 -7.01 -26.20 -9.56
C GLU A 29 -5.72 -26.49 -10.36
N GLY A 30 -4.53 -26.20 -9.82
CA GLY A 30 -3.27 -26.54 -10.53
C GLY A 30 -3.00 -25.69 -11.78
N ILE A 31 -3.71 -24.58 -11.93
CA ILE A 31 -3.54 -23.62 -13.02
C ILE A 31 -2.41 -22.64 -12.65
N THR A 32 -1.36 -22.60 -13.44
CA THR A 32 -0.31 -21.57 -13.30
C THR A 32 -0.79 -20.26 -13.92
N ILE A 33 -0.98 -19.24 -13.09
CA ILE A 33 -1.38 -17.91 -13.56
C ILE A 33 -0.13 -17.07 -13.72
N LYS A 34 0.24 -16.82 -14.97
CA LYS A 34 1.34 -15.93 -15.31
C LYS A 34 0.87 -14.49 -15.27
N LEU A 35 1.40 -13.71 -14.34
CA LEU A 35 1.24 -12.26 -14.30
C LEU A 35 2.47 -11.63 -14.97
N THR A 36 2.29 -10.64 -15.82
CA THR A 36 3.40 -9.97 -16.49
C THR A 36 3.32 -8.48 -16.22
N ALA A 37 4.33 -7.95 -15.52
CA ALA A 37 4.48 -6.53 -15.25
C ALA A 37 5.20 -5.86 -16.43
N ARG A 38 4.54 -4.90 -17.08
CA ARG A 38 5.07 -4.08 -18.17
C ARG A 38 5.10 -2.61 -17.76
N ASP A 39 5.78 -1.78 -18.55
CA ASP A 39 5.91 -0.34 -18.31
C ASP A 39 6.43 -0.01 -16.90
N VAL A 40 7.37 -0.80 -16.40
CA VAL A 40 7.86 -0.71 -15.02
C VAL A 40 8.64 0.58 -14.81
N LYS A 41 8.20 1.37 -13.82
CA LYS A 41 8.81 2.65 -13.45
C LYS A 41 9.10 2.67 -11.96
N LEU A 42 10.36 2.90 -11.60
CA LEU A 42 10.77 3.13 -10.22
C LEU A 42 10.13 4.43 -9.72
N VAL A 43 9.43 4.38 -8.59
CA VAL A 43 8.80 5.53 -7.95
C VAL A 43 9.40 5.85 -6.59
N GLU A 44 10.01 4.87 -5.94
CA GLU A 44 10.73 5.06 -4.68
C GLU A 44 11.96 4.18 -4.63
N TYR A 45 13.06 4.74 -4.15
CA TYR A 45 14.34 4.06 -4.00
C TYR A 45 14.87 4.24 -2.57
N ALA A 46 14.92 3.14 -1.82
CA ALA A 46 15.73 2.99 -0.62
C ALA A 46 16.74 1.86 -0.85
N SER A 47 17.78 1.78 -0.01
CA SER A 47 18.88 0.81 -0.16
C SER A 47 18.39 -0.65 -0.29
N THR A 48 17.32 -1.01 0.42
CA THR A 48 16.81 -2.40 0.51
C THR A 48 15.30 -2.52 0.27
N LYS A 49 14.61 -1.41 -0.02
CA LYS A 49 13.20 -1.39 -0.43
C LYS A 49 13.09 -0.57 -1.72
N ARG A 50 12.43 -1.13 -2.74
CA ARG A 50 12.19 -0.44 -4.00
C ARG A 50 10.72 -0.53 -4.34
N VAL A 51 10.13 0.58 -4.78
CA VAL A 51 8.72 0.63 -5.17
C VAL A 51 8.63 0.98 -6.65
N TYR A 52 7.89 0.17 -7.39
CA TYR A 52 7.68 0.34 -8.81
C TYR A 52 6.21 0.49 -9.13
N LYS A 53 5.87 1.32 -10.12
CA LYS A 53 4.57 1.27 -10.79
C LYS A 53 4.69 0.46 -12.06
N ALA A 54 3.67 -0.33 -12.37
CA ALA A 54 3.62 -1.17 -13.56
C ALA A 54 2.20 -1.37 -14.08
N LYS A 55 2.09 -1.91 -15.29
CA LYS A 55 0.87 -2.49 -15.85
C LYS A 55 0.95 -4.01 -15.73
N LEU A 56 0.02 -4.60 -14.99
CA LEU A 56 -0.08 -6.03 -14.78
C LEU A 56 -1.01 -6.64 -15.84
N HIS A 57 -0.44 -7.52 -16.66
CA HIS A 57 -1.15 -8.30 -17.67
C HIS A 57 -1.34 -9.74 -17.18
N SER A 58 -2.51 -10.32 -17.43
CA SER A 58 -2.82 -11.72 -17.14
C SER A 58 -3.95 -12.17 -18.05
N LYS A 59 -4.02 -13.47 -18.36
CA LYS A 59 -5.18 -14.06 -19.02
C LYS A 59 -6.48 -13.81 -18.23
N LEU A 60 -6.37 -13.67 -16.91
CA LEU A 60 -7.50 -13.34 -16.03
C LEU A 60 -8.09 -11.94 -16.29
N PHE A 61 -7.32 -11.02 -16.85
CA PHE A 61 -7.75 -9.63 -17.05
C PHE A 61 -8.14 -9.34 -18.51
N GLY A 62 -8.08 -10.36 -19.38
CA GLY A 62 -8.23 -10.17 -20.83
C GLY A 62 -7.22 -9.15 -21.37
N ASP A 63 -7.70 -8.26 -22.24
CA ASP A 63 -6.87 -7.23 -22.88
C ASP A 63 -6.67 -5.97 -22.02
N SER A 64 -7.32 -5.87 -20.85
CA SER A 64 -7.28 -4.68 -20.00
C SER A 64 -6.27 -4.85 -18.85
N PRO A 65 -5.04 -4.30 -18.97
CA PRO A 65 -4.06 -4.40 -17.90
C PRO A 65 -4.48 -3.60 -16.67
N ARG A 66 -4.14 -4.12 -15.48
CA ARG A 66 -4.35 -3.42 -14.22
C ARG A 66 -3.14 -2.57 -13.87
N ARG A 67 -3.33 -1.34 -13.42
CA ARG A 67 -2.24 -0.54 -12.84
C ARG A 67 -1.94 -1.05 -11.45
N VAL A 68 -0.67 -1.33 -11.18
CA VAL A 68 -0.21 -1.89 -9.92
C VAL A 68 1.01 -1.17 -9.38
N VAL A 69 1.22 -1.33 -8.09
CA VAL A 69 2.45 -1.00 -7.39
C VAL A 69 3.11 -2.31 -6.95
N CYS A 70 4.38 -2.47 -7.29
CA CYS A 70 5.23 -3.58 -6.87
C CYS A 70 6.23 -3.08 -5.83
N LYS A 71 6.09 -3.52 -4.58
CA LYS A 71 7.07 -3.30 -3.53
C LYS A 71 8.04 -4.48 -3.51
N CYS A 72 9.31 -4.21 -3.79
CA CYS A 72 10.37 -5.20 -3.80
C CYS A 72 11.26 -5.04 -2.56
N ALA A 73 11.53 -6.14 -1.88
CA ALA A 73 12.44 -6.18 -0.73
C ALA A 73 13.48 -7.30 -0.91
N THR A 74 14.68 -7.04 -0.40
CA THR A 74 15.79 -7.99 -0.39
C THR A 74 16.38 -8.08 1.02
N GLY A 75 17.06 -9.18 1.30
CA GLY A 75 17.73 -9.40 2.59
C GLY A 75 16.79 -9.21 3.80
N PRO A 76 17.22 -8.51 4.87
CA PRO A 76 16.41 -8.36 6.09
C PRO A 76 15.02 -7.73 5.89
N GLN A 77 14.84 -6.91 4.85
CA GLN A 77 13.57 -6.23 4.59
C GLN A 77 12.46 -7.14 4.09
N ILE A 78 12.80 -8.36 3.63
CA ILE A 78 11.80 -9.37 3.24
C ILE A 78 10.85 -9.65 4.40
N LYS A 79 11.36 -9.69 5.64
CA LYS A 79 10.52 -9.93 6.83
C LYS A 79 9.47 -8.84 7.03
N SER A 80 9.86 -7.56 6.92
CA SER A 80 8.93 -6.42 7.01
C SER A 80 7.88 -6.45 5.90
N LEU A 81 8.28 -6.80 4.67
CA LEU A 81 7.35 -6.91 3.54
C LEU A 81 6.36 -8.08 3.69
N LEU A 82 6.81 -9.23 4.19
CA LEU A 82 5.93 -10.38 4.48
C LEU A 82 4.94 -10.07 5.61
N HIS A 83 5.39 -9.32 6.61
CA HIS A 83 4.51 -8.82 7.66
C HIS A 83 3.43 -7.90 7.11
N GLU A 84 3.80 -6.89 6.30
CA GLU A 84 2.83 -6.02 5.62
C GLU A 84 1.81 -6.83 4.80
N ALA A 85 2.27 -7.81 4.00
CA ALA A 85 1.39 -8.66 3.20
C ALA A 85 0.40 -9.47 4.07
N THR A 86 0.85 -9.94 5.23
CA THR A 86 0.00 -10.67 6.19
C THR A 86 -1.09 -9.76 6.75
N VAL A 87 -0.76 -8.50 7.06
CA VAL A 87 -1.73 -7.50 7.53
C VAL A 87 -2.80 -7.23 6.46
N TYR A 88 -2.40 -7.07 5.19
CA TYR A 88 -3.34 -6.92 4.07
C TYR A 88 -4.27 -8.13 3.91
N GLN A 89 -3.73 -9.34 4.01
CA GLN A 89 -4.48 -10.58 3.79
C GLN A 89 -5.44 -10.93 4.94
N SER A 90 -5.14 -10.50 6.17
CA SER A 90 -5.87 -10.92 7.37
C SER A 90 -6.77 -9.82 7.93
N LYS A 91 -6.21 -8.67 8.29
CA LYS A 91 -6.92 -7.62 9.04
C LYS A 91 -7.56 -6.58 8.14
N LEU A 92 -6.97 -6.30 6.98
CA LEU A 92 -7.42 -5.19 6.12
C LEU A 92 -8.37 -5.59 4.99
N THR A 93 -8.77 -6.86 4.91
CA THR A 93 -9.58 -7.43 3.81
C THR A 93 -10.79 -6.56 3.43
N ASP A 94 -11.57 -6.13 4.42
CA ASP A 94 -12.79 -5.34 4.20
C ASP A 94 -12.52 -3.86 3.90
N LEU A 95 -11.28 -3.39 4.07
CA LEU A 95 -10.86 -2.01 3.84
C LEU A 95 -10.22 -1.83 2.45
N GLN A 96 -9.93 -2.93 1.75
CA GLN A 96 -9.24 -2.93 0.47
C GLN A 96 -10.06 -2.28 -0.64
N GLY A 97 -9.41 -1.39 -1.39
CA GLY A 97 -10.01 -0.60 -2.46
C GLY A 97 -10.76 0.64 -1.99
N VAL A 98 -10.94 0.82 -0.67
CA VAL A 98 -11.63 1.97 -0.08
C VAL A 98 -10.66 2.83 0.73
N TYR A 99 -10.02 2.25 1.75
CA TYR A 99 -9.11 2.96 2.66
C TYR A 99 -7.65 2.53 2.53
N VAL A 100 -7.43 1.35 1.95
CA VAL A 100 -6.10 0.82 1.62
C VAL A 100 -6.15 0.24 0.19
N PRO A 101 -5.02 0.11 -0.53
CA PRO A 101 -4.99 -0.54 -1.83
C PRO A 101 -5.49 -1.99 -1.80
N ARG A 102 -5.98 -2.49 -2.94
CA ARG A 102 -6.27 -3.92 -3.06
C ARG A 102 -4.98 -4.72 -3.15
N TYR A 103 -4.87 -5.76 -2.34
CA TYR A 103 -3.78 -6.71 -2.33
C TYR A 103 -3.96 -7.75 -3.43
N VAL A 104 -2.98 -7.85 -4.32
CA VAL A 104 -2.98 -8.84 -5.41
C VAL A 104 -2.27 -10.12 -4.97
N GLY A 105 -1.16 -9.97 -4.25
CA GLY A 105 -0.38 -11.11 -3.76
C GLY A 105 1.04 -10.74 -3.37
N ILE A 106 1.73 -11.70 -2.75
CA ILE A 106 3.16 -11.64 -2.46
C ILE A 106 3.86 -12.83 -3.10
N PHE A 107 5.01 -12.56 -3.67
CA PHE A 107 5.78 -13.48 -4.48
C PHE A 107 7.21 -13.53 -3.94
N HIS A 108 7.80 -14.71 -3.87
CA HIS A 108 9.16 -14.90 -3.39
C HIS A 108 10.01 -15.49 -4.53
N GLY A 109 11.30 -15.25 -4.55
CA GLY A 109 12.19 -15.86 -5.53
C GLY A 109 13.62 -15.48 -5.30
N GLU A 110 14.48 -15.86 -6.24
CA GLU A 110 15.91 -15.64 -6.18
C GLU A 110 16.30 -14.67 -7.31
N HIS A 111 17.16 -13.70 -6.99
CA HIS A 111 17.81 -12.87 -7.98
C HIS A 111 18.90 -13.67 -8.70
N PRO A 112 19.22 -13.39 -9.99
CA PRO A 112 20.30 -14.06 -10.71
C PRO A 112 21.68 -14.02 -10.00
N ASP A 113 21.88 -13.04 -9.13
CA ASP A 113 23.10 -12.90 -8.33
C ASP A 113 23.08 -13.74 -7.03
N GLY A 114 22.09 -14.61 -6.85
CA GLY A 114 22.05 -15.60 -5.76
C GLY A 114 21.46 -15.11 -4.43
N TYR A 115 20.68 -14.01 -4.43
CA TYR A 115 20.05 -13.49 -3.21
C TYR A 115 18.52 -13.52 -3.26
N ASP A 116 17.89 -13.68 -2.09
CA ASP A 116 16.43 -13.73 -1.97
C ASP A 116 15.76 -12.38 -2.27
N VAL A 117 14.63 -12.45 -2.96
CA VAL A 117 13.78 -11.31 -3.30
C VAL A 117 12.32 -11.64 -2.99
N ALA A 118 11.64 -10.70 -2.33
CA ALA A 118 10.19 -10.72 -2.19
C ALA A 118 9.57 -9.53 -2.93
N ILE A 119 8.46 -9.77 -3.62
CA ILE A 119 7.65 -8.73 -4.27
C ILE A 119 6.22 -8.81 -3.77
N MET A 120 5.73 -7.75 -3.15
CA MET A 120 4.31 -7.56 -2.89
C MET A 120 3.69 -6.72 -4.00
N VAL A 121 2.54 -7.15 -4.51
CA VAL A 121 1.80 -6.46 -5.56
C VAL A 121 0.48 -5.94 -5.00
N LEU A 122 0.26 -4.63 -5.16
CA LEU A 122 -0.96 -3.93 -4.78
C LEU A 122 -1.56 -3.22 -6.02
N GLU A 123 -2.87 -2.98 -6.05
CA GLU A 123 -3.45 -2.07 -7.04
C GLU A 123 -2.88 -0.65 -6.87
N ASP A 124 -2.73 0.08 -7.98
CA ASP A 124 -2.28 1.47 -7.93
C ASP A 124 -3.35 2.36 -7.28
N GLY A 125 -3.08 2.75 -6.04
CA GLY A 125 -3.95 3.59 -5.22
C GLY A 125 -3.96 5.08 -5.59
N GLY A 126 -3.07 5.53 -6.49
CA GLY A 126 -2.96 6.95 -6.86
C GLY A 126 -1.57 7.52 -6.67
N GLN A 127 -1.45 8.77 -6.23
CA GLN A 127 -0.16 9.44 -6.02
C GLN A 127 0.02 9.82 -4.56
N ALA A 128 1.24 9.68 -4.02
CA ALA A 128 1.56 10.21 -2.70
C ALA A 128 1.23 11.71 -2.64
N ILE A 129 0.75 12.17 -1.49
CA ILE A 129 0.51 13.60 -1.30
C ILE A 129 1.83 14.37 -1.42
N LYS A 130 1.79 15.50 -2.13
CA LYS A 130 2.98 16.34 -2.39
C LYS A 130 3.27 17.33 -1.26
N TYR A 131 2.24 17.67 -0.49
CA TYR A 131 2.31 18.65 0.59
C TYR A 131 1.97 17.96 1.90
N MET A 132 2.42 18.55 3.01
CA MET A 132 2.06 18.05 4.33
C MET A 132 0.55 17.99 4.51
N LEU A 133 0.04 16.99 5.22
CA LEU A 133 -1.40 16.76 5.38
C LEU A 133 -2.14 18.01 5.88
N LYS A 134 -1.54 18.79 6.80
CA LYS A 134 -2.09 20.05 7.32
C LYS A 134 -2.41 21.12 6.27
N TYR A 135 -1.75 21.07 5.11
CA TYR A 135 -1.96 22.00 4.00
C TYR A 135 -2.97 21.50 2.96
N THR A 136 -3.56 20.33 3.18
CA THR A 136 -4.59 19.77 2.30
C THR A 136 -6.00 20.24 2.70
N PRO A 137 -6.98 20.19 1.79
CA PRO A 137 -8.36 20.58 2.11
C PRO A 137 -8.91 19.84 3.33
N LEU A 138 -9.66 20.54 4.18
CA LEU A 138 -10.18 19.98 5.44
C LEU A 138 -10.95 18.67 5.22
N TYR A 139 -11.77 18.58 4.17
CA TYR A 139 -12.52 17.35 3.89
C TYR A 139 -11.59 16.15 3.60
N PHE A 140 -10.42 16.38 2.99
CA PHE A 140 -9.45 15.33 2.70
C PHE A 140 -8.76 14.89 3.99
N ARG A 141 -8.36 15.85 4.83
CA ARG A 141 -7.84 15.61 6.17
C ARG A 141 -8.80 14.76 7.01
N GLN A 142 -10.08 15.11 7.04
CA GLN A 142 -11.13 14.32 7.71
C GLN A 142 -11.22 12.89 7.17
N ARG A 143 -11.14 12.71 5.85
CA ARG A 143 -11.13 11.38 5.22
C ARG A 143 -9.90 10.56 5.61
N VAL A 144 -8.73 11.20 5.76
CA VAL A 144 -7.50 10.52 6.19
C VAL A 144 -7.64 10.01 7.63
N VAL A 145 -8.09 10.86 8.56
CA VAL A 145 -8.35 10.43 9.94
C VAL A 145 -9.41 9.35 9.99
N GLY A 146 -10.49 9.50 9.21
CA GLY A 146 -11.53 8.48 9.09
C GLY A 146 -10.99 7.14 8.58
N ALA A 147 -10.12 7.15 7.58
CA ALA A 147 -9.46 5.95 7.07
C ALA A 147 -8.58 5.28 8.13
N LEU A 148 -7.78 6.07 8.86
CA LEU A 148 -6.92 5.58 9.94
C LEU A 148 -7.74 4.98 11.09
N LEU A 149 -8.86 5.61 11.44
CA LEU A 149 -9.79 5.09 12.44
C LEU A 149 -10.42 3.76 12.01
N LYS A 150 -10.75 3.59 10.73
CA LYS A 150 -11.24 2.31 10.19
C LYS A 150 -10.18 1.21 10.27
N ILE A 151 -8.92 1.53 10.01
CA ILE A 151 -7.78 0.62 10.20
C ILE A 151 -7.65 0.22 11.68
N HIS A 152 -7.82 1.18 12.59
CA HIS A 152 -7.81 0.91 14.04
C HIS A 152 -8.95 0.00 14.47
N HIS A 153 -10.14 0.19 13.92
CA HIS A 153 -11.31 -0.68 14.17
C HIS A 153 -11.11 -2.09 13.63
N ALA A 154 -10.31 -2.25 12.57
CA ALA A 154 -9.89 -3.56 12.07
C ALA A 154 -8.78 -4.21 12.93
N GLY A 155 -8.43 -3.61 14.06
CA GLY A 155 -7.46 -4.13 15.00
C GLY A 155 -6.01 -3.87 14.60
N VAL A 156 -5.75 -2.83 13.81
CA VAL A 156 -4.41 -2.50 13.32
C VAL A 156 -4.01 -1.09 13.76
N VAL A 157 -2.82 -0.95 14.31
CA VAL A 157 -2.13 0.36 14.46
C VAL A 157 -0.99 0.41 13.45
N HIS A 158 -0.83 1.51 12.73
CA HIS A 158 0.10 1.61 11.60
C HIS A 158 1.57 1.74 12.06
N ASN A 159 1.82 2.42 13.19
CA ASN A 159 3.11 2.71 13.85
C ASN A 159 4.13 3.54 13.04
N ASP A 160 3.98 3.65 11.73
CA ASP A 160 4.76 4.59 10.89
C ASP A 160 3.85 5.51 10.07
N PHE A 161 2.77 6.00 10.69
CA PHE A 161 1.81 6.87 10.00
C PHE A 161 2.41 8.26 9.75
N THR A 162 2.72 8.55 8.49
CA THR A 162 3.31 9.82 8.04
C THR A 162 2.76 10.24 6.67
N ASP A 163 2.96 11.49 6.28
CA ASP A 163 2.45 12.06 5.02
C ASP A 163 2.83 11.24 3.77
N ARG A 164 4.04 10.65 3.75
CA ARG A 164 4.53 9.84 2.62
C ARG A 164 3.72 8.55 2.40
N HIS A 165 3.04 8.09 3.44
CA HIS A 165 2.21 6.88 3.45
C HIS A 165 0.74 7.16 3.16
N ILE A 166 0.42 8.38 2.73
CA ILE A 166 -0.92 8.79 2.30
C ILE A 166 -0.92 8.98 0.78
N ILE A 167 -1.67 8.12 0.10
CA ILE A 167 -1.87 8.17 -1.34
C ILE A 167 -3.22 8.82 -1.64
N ALA A 168 -3.27 9.78 -2.57
CA ALA A 168 -4.50 10.41 -3.02
C ALA A 168 -4.97 9.84 -4.36
N LYS A 169 -6.20 9.35 -4.39
CA LYS A 169 -6.93 8.92 -5.59
C LYS A 169 -7.96 9.97 -5.97
N LYS A 170 -7.96 10.39 -7.24
CA LYS A 170 -9.03 11.26 -7.77
C LYS A 170 -10.18 10.39 -8.27
N LEU A 171 -11.37 10.59 -7.70
CA LEU A 171 -12.64 9.97 -8.10
C LEU A 171 -13.65 11.08 -8.40
N ALA A 172 -13.38 11.84 -9.46
CA ALA A 172 -14.18 13.00 -9.84
C ALA A 172 -15.62 12.62 -10.20
N ASP A 173 -15.81 11.45 -10.82
CA ASP A 173 -17.13 10.96 -11.23
C ASP A 173 -18.03 10.63 -10.03
N LEU A 174 -17.44 10.28 -8.88
CA LEU A 174 -18.17 9.93 -7.67
C LEU A 174 -18.55 11.16 -6.84
N ASN A 175 -17.65 12.14 -6.74
CA ASN A 175 -17.87 13.36 -5.98
C ASN A 175 -17.06 14.52 -6.58
N PRO A 176 -17.64 15.28 -7.52
CA PRO A 176 -16.93 16.34 -8.23
C PRO A 176 -16.38 17.45 -7.31
N GLU A 177 -17.11 17.79 -6.25
CA GLU A 177 -16.73 18.85 -5.30
C GLU A 177 -15.62 18.40 -4.32
N ARG A 178 -15.61 17.11 -3.99
CA ARG A 178 -14.63 16.49 -3.07
C ARG A 178 -14.02 15.25 -3.71
N PRO A 179 -13.22 15.41 -4.79
CA PRO A 179 -12.84 14.30 -5.64
C PRO A 179 -11.67 13.48 -5.08
N TRP A 180 -10.98 13.96 -4.05
CA TRP A 180 -9.78 13.29 -3.51
C TRP A 180 -10.13 12.32 -2.38
N TYR A 181 -9.73 11.06 -2.54
CA TYR A 181 -9.91 9.99 -1.57
C TYR A 181 -8.55 9.44 -1.14
N PRO A 182 -8.29 9.32 0.17
CA PRO A 182 -7.02 8.81 0.66
C PRO A 182 -6.98 7.28 0.64
N MET A 183 -5.79 6.75 0.44
CA MET A 183 -5.42 5.37 0.74
C MET A 183 -4.18 5.37 1.62
N ILE A 184 -4.22 4.63 2.72
CA ILE A 184 -3.09 4.47 3.64
C ILE A 184 -2.29 3.23 3.21
N VAL A 185 -0.97 3.34 3.18
CA VAL A 185 -0.05 2.32 2.68
C VAL A 185 1.16 2.15 3.58
N ASP A 186 1.94 1.07 3.40
CA ASP A 186 3.17 0.80 4.16
C ASP A 186 2.96 0.35 5.61
N PHE A 187 2.32 -0.82 5.73
CA PHE A 187 2.10 -1.48 7.02
C PHE A 187 3.30 -2.34 7.47
N GLY A 188 4.52 -2.03 7.01
CA GLY A 188 5.73 -2.77 7.38
C GLY A 188 6.04 -2.77 8.87
N GLU A 189 5.60 -1.72 9.58
CA GLU A 189 5.78 -1.53 11.03
C GLU A 189 4.48 -1.73 11.84
N ALA A 190 3.39 -2.10 11.15
CA ALA A 190 2.07 -2.16 11.76
C ALA A 190 2.01 -3.19 12.88
N ARG A 191 1.23 -2.94 13.93
CA ARG A 191 0.93 -3.93 14.97
C ARG A 191 -0.52 -4.34 14.88
N VAL A 192 -0.75 -5.64 14.97
CA VAL A 192 -2.10 -6.24 14.98
C VAL A 192 -2.63 -6.39 16.41
N ASP A 193 -3.90 -6.76 16.50
CA ASP A 193 -4.65 -6.95 17.76
C ASP A 193 -4.69 -5.68 18.61
N HIS A 194 -4.82 -4.53 17.93
CA HIS A 194 -5.05 -3.26 18.56
C HIS A 194 -6.51 -3.11 19.00
N ASP A 195 -6.75 -2.96 20.30
CA ASP A 195 -8.05 -2.51 20.80
C ASP A 195 -8.09 -0.97 20.85
N CYS A 196 -8.69 -0.35 19.83
CA CYS A 196 -8.78 1.11 19.78
C CYS A 196 -9.78 1.64 20.81
N PRO A 197 -9.41 2.61 21.67
CA PRO A 197 -10.33 3.17 22.67
C PRO A 197 -11.44 4.04 22.06
N TYR A 198 -11.32 4.44 20.79
CA TYR A 198 -12.30 5.26 20.08
C TYR A 198 -13.14 4.37 19.15
N LYS A 199 -14.38 4.09 19.55
CA LYS A 199 -15.30 3.17 18.85
C LYS A 199 -16.30 3.89 17.96
N ASP A 200 -16.54 5.17 18.21
CA ASP A 200 -17.35 6.00 17.36
C ASP A 200 -16.61 6.33 16.06
N ASN A 201 -17.33 6.41 14.94
CA ASN A 201 -16.75 6.79 13.65
C ASN A 201 -16.75 8.31 13.44
N LYS A 202 -16.73 9.09 14.53
CA LYS A 202 -16.94 10.54 14.49
C LYS A 202 -15.60 11.25 14.53
N VAL A 203 -15.34 12.05 13.49
CA VAL A 203 -14.23 12.99 13.45
C VAL A 203 -14.83 14.39 13.55
N GLU A 204 -14.64 15.05 14.68
CA GLU A 204 -15.09 16.42 14.90
C GLU A 204 -14.00 17.42 14.50
N THR A 205 -14.42 18.54 13.89
CA THR A 205 -13.55 19.62 13.47
C THR A 205 -13.93 20.93 14.14
N TYR A 206 -12.99 21.88 14.19
CA TYR A 206 -13.18 23.20 14.84
C TYR A 206 -13.41 23.12 16.35
N ILE A 207 -12.97 22.03 16.98
CA ILE A 207 -12.95 21.88 18.44
C ILE A 207 -11.54 22.11 18.98
N ARG A 208 -11.43 22.47 20.27
CA ARG A 208 -10.13 22.58 20.94
C ARG A 208 -9.47 21.20 20.96
N VAL A 209 -8.22 21.12 20.50
CA VAL A 209 -7.42 19.90 20.55
C VAL A 209 -7.30 19.44 22.01
N PRO A 210 -7.67 18.20 22.35
CA PRO A 210 -7.54 17.69 23.71
C PRO A 210 -6.07 17.61 24.11
N ALA A 211 -5.77 17.61 25.41
CA ALA A 211 -4.41 17.38 25.86
C ALA A 211 -3.97 15.95 25.52
N ARG A 212 -2.68 15.74 25.25
CA ARG A 212 -2.14 14.40 24.97
C ARG A 212 -2.46 13.38 26.07
N ALA A 213 -2.50 13.81 27.34
CA ALA A 213 -2.83 12.95 28.48
C ALA A 213 -4.28 12.43 28.43
N ASP A 214 -5.20 13.20 27.86
CA ASP A 214 -6.62 12.85 27.77
C ASP A 214 -6.93 12.01 26.51
N PHE A 215 -6.04 12.04 25.51
CA PHE A 215 -6.22 11.30 24.26
C PHE A 215 -5.51 9.95 24.28
N LYS A 216 -6.27 8.86 24.39
CA LYS A 216 -5.76 7.52 24.73
C LYS A 216 -5.08 6.75 23.57
N CYS A 217 -5.15 7.26 22.34
CA CYS A 217 -4.49 6.64 21.19
C CYS A 217 -3.43 7.57 20.59
N ALA A 218 -2.15 7.21 20.70
CA ALA A 218 -1.03 8.06 20.29
C ALA A 218 -1.03 8.38 18.78
N GLU A 219 -1.25 7.36 17.95
CA GLU A 219 -1.24 7.51 16.50
C GLU A 219 -2.40 8.38 16.01
N LEU A 220 -3.61 8.15 16.51
CA LEU A 220 -4.76 9.01 16.20
C LEU A 220 -4.57 10.44 16.73
N TYR A 221 -3.93 10.64 17.88
CA TYR A 221 -3.63 11.98 18.40
C TYR A 221 -2.74 12.76 17.43
N VAL A 222 -1.66 12.14 16.96
CA VAL A 222 -0.73 12.75 16.01
C VAL A 222 -1.44 13.05 14.69
N ALA A 223 -2.18 12.07 14.15
CA ALA A 223 -2.95 12.26 12.92
C ALA A 223 -3.96 13.41 13.05
N CYS A 224 -4.73 13.46 14.14
CA CYS A 224 -5.70 14.52 14.39
C CYS A 224 -5.05 15.91 14.50
N ARG A 225 -3.92 16.03 15.20
CA ARG A 225 -3.20 17.30 15.36
C ARG A 225 -2.65 17.81 14.03
N ASP A 226 -2.07 16.92 13.23
CA ASP A 226 -1.53 17.28 11.92
C ASP A 226 -2.66 17.52 10.89
N THR A 227 -3.91 17.24 11.29
CA THR A 227 -5.12 17.55 10.53
C THR A 227 -5.95 18.71 11.08
N ALA A 228 -5.53 19.38 12.15
CA ALA A 228 -6.18 20.57 12.71
C ALA A 228 -5.88 21.81 11.85
#